data_AF-A0A4R4UVP9-F1
#
_entry.id   AF-A0A4R4UVP9-F1
#
_cell.length_a   1.000
_cell.length_b   1.000
_cell.length_c   1.000
_cell.angle_alpha   90.00
_cell.angle_beta   90.00
_cell.angle_gamma   90.00
#
_symmetry.space_group_name_H-M   'P 1'
#
loop_
_entity.id
_entity.type
_entity.pdbx_description
1 polymer ?
#
loop_
_entity_poly.entity_id
_entity_poly.type
_entity_poly.pdbx_seq_one_letter_code
_entity_poly.pdbx_strand_id
1 'polypeptide(L)'
;MRDVLPEIMEWWRSGHRFGLATVVSTFSSAPRPPGAAMAVRGEEVAGSVSGGCVEGAVFELATELLTETDGPVLQRYGVSDDDAFAVGLTCGGIIDVFVEPVSRETFPELEEIAAAVKERRPVAVATVVSGPGQVGARRIVWPDRSSGGLGLERLDEAVDDDARGMLAQGLTGIRHYGGQGERRLDDLAVFVQSFAPPPRMLVFGAIDFAAAVARVGKFLGYHVTVCDARPIFATAKRFPDADEVVVKWPHDYLASVEVDERTVICVLTHDPKFDVPLLEVALRTRAGYVGAMGSRRTHDDRLVRLRESGLTEDELARLRSPIGLDLGARTPEETAVSIAAELIQLRWGGSGAPLSATRGRIHHEGS
;
A
#
# COMPACT_ATOMS: atom_id res chain seq x y z
N MET A 1 -2.36 10.53 -5.98
CA MET A 1 -3.56 10.60 -6.85
C MET A 1 -4.87 10.46 -6.09
N ARG A 2 -5.04 9.56 -5.10
CA ARG A 2 -6.31 9.48 -4.32
C ARG A 2 -6.75 10.82 -3.72
N ASP A 3 -5.77 11.63 -3.36
CA ASP A 3 -5.86 12.96 -2.79
C ASP A 3 -6.35 14.05 -3.75
N VAL A 4 -6.11 13.90 -5.06
CA VAL A 4 -6.54 14.86 -6.10
C VAL A 4 -7.72 14.35 -6.93
N LEU A 5 -8.13 13.10 -6.71
CA LEU A 5 -9.16 12.43 -7.49
C LEU A 5 -10.51 13.18 -7.49
N PRO A 6 -11.00 13.75 -6.36
CA PRO A 6 -12.23 14.54 -6.37
C PRO A 6 -12.17 15.73 -7.33
N GLU A 7 -11.11 16.52 -7.28
CA GLU A 7 -10.93 17.75 -8.06
C GLU A 7 -10.74 17.43 -9.55
N ILE A 8 -9.86 16.48 -9.89
CA ILE A 8 -9.64 16.13 -11.30
C ILE A 8 -10.88 15.52 -11.94
N MET A 9 -11.71 14.80 -11.17
CA MET A 9 -12.97 14.25 -11.67
C MET A 9 -14.01 15.33 -11.94
N GLU A 10 -14.02 16.41 -11.17
CA GLU A 10 -14.85 17.58 -11.48
C GLU A 10 -14.42 18.18 -12.83
N TRP A 11 -13.13 18.46 -12.99
CA TRP A 11 -12.59 19.04 -14.23
C TRP A 11 -12.86 18.15 -15.44
N TRP A 12 -12.57 16.85 -15.32
CA TRP A 12 -12.80 15.84 -16.36
C TRP A 12 -14.28 15.72 -16.74
N ARG A 13 -15.19 15.73 -15.76
CA ARG A 13 -16.65 15.67 -16.02
C ARG A 13 -17.20 16.94 -16.64
N SER A 14 -16.57 18.08 -16.41
CA SER A 14 -16.90 19.33 -17.08
C SER A 14 -16.25 19.46 -18.47
N GLY A 15 -15.51 18.45 -18.92
CA GLY A 15 -14.86 18.45 -20.24
C GLY A 15 -13.60 19.31 -20.31
N HIS A 16 -13.04 19.70 -19.17
CA HIS A 16 -11.78 20.45 -19.16
C HIS A 16 -10.59 19.52 -19.37
N ARG A 17 -9.58 20.02 -20.08
CA ARG A 17 -8.24 19.45 -20.14
C ARG A 17 -7.39 20.05 -19.02
N PHE A 18 -6.59 19.23 -18.35
CA PHE A 18 -5.73 19.64 -17.23
C PHE A 18 -4.41 18.87 -17.24
N GLY A 19 -3.35 19.44 -16.68
CA GLY A 19 -2.06 18.77 -16.54
C GLY A 19 -2.05 17.92 -15.29
N LEU A 20 -1.59 16.67 -15.38
CA LEU A 20 -1.43 15.76 -14.25
C LEU A 20 0.04 15.39 -14.11
N ALA A 21 0.64 15.78 -12.99
CA ALA A 21 2.00 15.42 -12.62
C ALA A 21 1.98 14.35 -11.54
N THR A 22 2.66 13.23 -11.78
CA THR A 22 2.72 12.08 -10.86
C THR A 22 4.17 11.73 -10.55
N VAL A 23 4.53 11.63 -9.27
CA VAL A 23 5.83 11.08 -8.85
C VAL A 23 5.86 9.59 -9.21
N VAL A 24 6.77 9.17 -10.08
CA VAL A 24 6.86 7.77 -10.53
C VAL A 24 8.05 7.01 -9.94
N SER A 25 9.11 7.74 -9.58
CA SER A 25 10.28 7.19 -8.88
C SER A 25 10.84 8.19 -7.89
N THR A 26 11.49 7.68 -6.85
CA THR A 26 12.19 8.47 -5.85
C THR A 26 13.55 7.85 -5.55
N PHE A 27 14.55 8.70 -5.35
CA PHE A 27 15.88 8.30 -4.91
C PHE A 27 16.29 9.13 -3.69
N SER A 28 17.00 8.51 -2.76
CA SER A 28 17.39 9.12 -1.49
C SER A 28 16.17 9.61 -0.70
N SER A 29 16.31 10.66 0.11
CA SER A 29 15.25 11.14 0.99
C SER A 29 14.28 12.04 0.23
N ALA A 30 13.44 11.48 -0.65
CA ALA A 30 12.37 12.24 -1.30
C ALA A 30 11.19 12.52 -0.34
N PRO A 31 10.55 13.70 -0.44
CA PRO A 31 9.53 14.13 0.52
C PRO A 31 8.15 13.47 0.31
N ARG A 32 7.87 12.95 -0.90
CA ARG A 32 6.61 12.29 -1.25
C ARG A 32 6.90 10.98 -1.98
N PRO A 33 6.11 9.92 -1.73
CA PRO A 33 6.33 8.61 -2.36
C PRO A 33 5.83 8.56 -3.81
N PRO A 34 6.22 7.52 -4.57
CA PRO A 34 5.60 7.22 -5.87
C PRO A 34 4.06 7.16 -5.77
N GLY A 35 3.39 7.75 -6.75
CA GLY A 35 1.94 7.92 -6.81
C GLY A 35 1.40 9.21 -6.17
N ALA A 36 2.25 10.00 -5.48
CA ALA A 36 1.92 11.38 -5.14
C ALA A 36 1.67 12.18 -6.43
N ALA A 37 0.62 13.01 -6.43
CA ALA A 37 0.19 13.70 -7.65
C ALA A 37 -0.12 15.17 -7.38
N MET A 38 0.05 15.97 -8.42
CA MET A 38 -0.35 17.37 -8.51
C MET A 38 -1.08 17.56 -9.84
N ALA A 39 -2.24 18.20 -9.81
CA ALA A 39 -3.04 18.50 -10.99
C ALA A 39 -3.15 20.02 -11.17
N VAL A 40 -3.10 20.47 -12.42
CA VAL A 40 -3.01 21.88 -12.79
C VAL A 40 -4.03 22.22 -13.88
N ARG A 41 -4.83 23.25 -13.65
CA ARG A 41 -5.78 23.79 -14.63
C ARG A 41 -5.87 25.31 -14.50
N GLY A 42 -5.33 26.04 -15.49
CA GLY A 42 -5.23 27.50 -15.37
C GLY A 42 -4.40 27.86 -14.14
N GLU A 43 -4.95 28.69 -13.25
CA GLU A 43 -4.30 29.05 -11.98
C GLU A 43 -4.65 28.09 -10.83
N GLU A 44 -5.53 27.11 -11.06
CA GLU A 44 -5.93 26.15 -10.03
C GLU A 44 -4.95 24.98 -9.93
N VAL A 45 -4.60 24.63 -8.69
CA VAL A 45 -3.70 23.52 -8.36
C VAL A 45 -4.34 22.64 -7.29
N ALA A 46 -4.31 21.33 -7.50
CA ALA A 46 -4.72 20.33 -6.52
C ALA A 46 -3.55 19.36 -6.24
N GLY A 47 -3.32 19.03 -4.97
CA GLY A 47 -2.28 18.08 -4.57
C GLY A 47 -0.86 18.64 -4.53
N SER A 48 0.12 17.75 -4.41
CA SER A 48 1.54 18.10 -4.29
C SER A 48 2.44 16.89 -4.55
N VAL A 49 3.54 17.13 -5.27
CA VAL A 49 4.57 16.14 -5.60
C VAL A 49 5.80 16.21 -4.69
N SER A 50 6.06 17.32 -3.99
CA SER A 50 7.24 17.44 -3.14
C SER A 50 7.06 18.13 -1.79
N GLY A 51 5.91 18.77 -1.56
CA GLY A 51 5.65 19.57 -0.35
C GLY A 51 6.23 20.99 -0.41
N GLY A 52 6.58 21.51 -1.59
CA GLY A 52 6.89 22.93 -1.82
C GLY A 52 8.21 23.23 -2.54
N CYS A 53 9.06 22.23 -2.82
CA CYS A 53 10.38 22.46 -3.40
C CYS A 53 10.35 22.64 -4.93
N VAL A 54 9.57 21.83 -5.66
CA VAL A 54 9.57 21.80 -7.13
C VAL A 54 8.20 22.13 -7.74
N GLU A 55 7.21 22.48 -6.93
CA GLU A 55 5.82 22.73 -7.33
C GLU A 55 5.71 23.81 -8.39
N GLY A 56 6.50 24.89 -8.31
CA GLY A 56 6.51 25.94 -9.32
C GLY A 56 6.95 25.43 -10.69
N ALA A 57 8.06 24.69 -10.74
CA ALA A 57 8.57 24.12 -11.99
C ALA A 57 7.64 23.05 -12.58
N VAL A 58 6.98 22.26 -11.71
CA VAL A 58 5.97 21.28 -12.15
C VAL A 58 4.70 21.97 -12.65
N PHE A 59 4.31 23.08 -12.04
CA PHE A 59 3.18 23.89 -12.49
C PHE A 59 3.42 24.45 -13.90
N GLU A 60 4.60 25.05 -14.12
CA GLU A 60 5.01 25.59 -15.42
C GLU A 60 5.00 24.51 -16.50
N LEU A 61 5.68 23.38 -16.26
CA LEU A 61 5.72 22.25 -17.19
C LEU A 61 4.32 21.69 -17.49
N ALA A 62 3.48 21.51 -16.48
CA ALA A 62 2.11 21.03 -16.66
C ALA A 62 1.25 22.03 -17.47
N THR A 63 1.50 23.33 -17.32
CA THR A 63 0.80 24.38 -18.06
C THR A 63 1.26 24.44 -19.52
N GLU A 64 2.56 24.31 -19.77
CA GLU A 64 3.14 24.29 -21.12
C GLU A 64 2.55 23.13 -21.95
N LEU A 65 2.53 21.91 -21.39
CA LEU A 65 1.97 20.71 -22.04
C LEU A 65 0.46 20.79 -22.35
N LEU A 66 -0.27 21.74 -21.74
CA LEU A 66 -1.67 21.99 -22.11
C LEU A 66 -1.82 22.82 -23.39
N THR A 67 -0.84 23.69 -23.67
CA THR A 67 -0.83 24.59 -24.82
C THR A 67 -0.12 24.02 -26.03
N GLU A 68 0.88 23.18 -25.80
CA GLU A 68 1.70 22.58 -26.84
C GLU A 68 1.10 21.26 -27.35
N THR A 69 1.57 20.82 -28.53
CA THR A 69 1.19 19.51 -29.10
C THR A 69 2.12 18.40 -28.60
N ASP A 70 3.08 18.75 -27.73
CA ASP A 70 4.05 17.82 -27.20
C ASP A 70 3.37 16.79 -26.29
N GLY A 71 3.86 15.56 -26.38
CA GLY A 71 3.33 14.43 -25.62
C GLY A 71 3.69 14.50 -24.13
N PRO A 72 3.28 13.51 -23.34
CA PRO A 72 3.68 13.40 -21.94
C PRO A 72 5.21 13.36 -21.76
N VAL A 73 5.69 13.91 -20.65
CA VAL A 73 7.13 14.04 -20.36
C VAL A 73 7.46 13.44 -18.99
N LEU A 74 8.58 12.72 -18.92
CA LEU A 74 9.19 12.31 -17.66
C LEU A 74 10.31 13.28 -17.29
N GLN A 75 10.12 14.07 -16.22
CA GLN A 75 11.09 15.06 -15.76
C GLN A 75 11.71 14.65 -14.42
N ARG A 76 13.04 14.69 -14.35
CA ARG A 76 13.81 14.47 -13.12
C ARG A 76 14.04 15.80 -12.41
N TYR A 77 13.81 15.81 -11.10
CA TYR A 77 14.09 16.94 -10.20
C TYR A 77 14.99 16.48 -9.05
N GLY A 78 16.04 17.24 -8.74
CA GLY A 78 17.00 16.93 -7.70
C GLY A 78 18.29 17.72 -7.87
N VAL A 79 19.07 17.85 -6.80
CA VAL A 79 20.39 18.48 -6.85
C VAL A 79 21.40 17.38 -7.21
N SER A 80 21.92 17.37 -8.43
CA SER A 80 23.17 16.67 -8.74
C SER A 80 24.35 17.60 -8.43
N ASP A 81 25.49 17.04 -8.02
CA ASP A 81 26.71 17.82 -7.73
C ASP A 81 27.23 18.63 -8.93
N ASP A 82 26.72 18.37 -10.15
CA ASP A 82 27.18 18.96 -11.41
C ASP A 82 26.26 20.05 -12.00
N ASP A 83 25.04 20.26 -11.48
CA ASP A 83 24.09 21.26 -12.01
C ASP A 83 23.69 22.32 -10.98
N ALA A 84 24.43 23.42 -10.94
CA ALA A 84 24.17 24.58 -10.07
C ALA A 84 22.84 25.31 -10.36
N PHE A 85 22.12 24.94 -11.42
CA PHE A 85 20.86 25.54 -11.86
C PHE A 85 19.64 24.59 -11.83
N ALA A 86 19.81 23.34 -11.41
CA ALA A 86 18.70 22.40 -11.31
C ALA A 86 17.74 22.78 -10.16
N VAL A 87 16.44 22.75 -10.42
CA VAL A 87 15.42 22.93 -9.36
C VAL A 87 15.51 21.75 -8.42
N GLY A 88 16.06 22.01 -7.24
CA GLY A 88 16.47 20.99 -6.28
C GLY A 88 15.48 20.75 -5.15
N LEU A 89 15.52 19.54 -4.59
CA LEU A 89 14.84 19.22 -3.33
C LEU A 89 15.75 19.59 -2.15
N THR A 90 15.21 20.33 -1.18
CA THR A 90 15.96 20.77 0.02
C THR A 90 16.38 19.61 0.93
N CYS A 91 15.68 18.48 0.84
CA CYS A 91 16.00 17.26 1.56
C CYS A 91 17.13 16.42 0.92
N GLY A 92 17.69 16.85 -0.21
CA GLY A 92 18.74 16.12 -0.95
C GLY A 92 18.23 14.86 -1.67
N GLY A 93 16.92 14.71 -1.82
CA GLY A 93 16.30 13.66 -2.63
C GLY A 93 16.33 13.96 -4.12
N ILE A 94 16.04 12.94 -4.92
CA ILE A 94 15.73 13.07 -6.36
C ILE A 94 14.36 12.44 -6.59
N ILE A 95 13.53 13.07 -7.41
CA ILE A 95 12.25 12.51 -7.84
C ILE A 95 12.13 12.56 -9.36
N ASP A 96 11.53 11.52 -9.92
CA ASP A 96 11.09 11.50 -11.31
C ASP A 96 9.58 11.74 -11.34
N VAL A 97 9.15 12.76 -12.08
CA VAL A 97 7.76 13.20 -12.18
C VAL A 97 7.31 13.04 -13.63
N PHE A 98 6.31 12.20 -13.86
CA PHE A 98 5.65 12.06 -15.14
C PHE A 98 4.52 13.08 -15.25
N VAL A 99 4.57 13.94 -16.26
CA VAL A 99 3.59 15.00 -16.51
C VAL A 99 2.86 14.72 -17.81
N GLU A 100 1.53 14.62 -17.75
CA GLU A 100 0.69 14.33 -18.92
C GLU A 100 -0.53 15.25 -18.99
N PRO A 101 -0.98 15.64 -20.19
CA PRO A 101 -2.26 16.29 -20.36
C PRO A 101 -3.42 15.29 -20.33
N VAL A 102 -4.38 15.51 -19.43
CA VAL A 102 -5.54 14.65 -19.20
C VAL A 102 -6.84 15.32 -19.64
N SER A 103 -7.66 14.61 -20.40
CA SER A 103 -9.03 14.96 -20.77
C SER A 103 -9.89 13.70 -20.95
N ARG A 104 -11.15 13.86 -21.37
CA ARG A 104 -12.04 12.75 -21.73
C ARG A 104 -11.52 11.94 -22.92
N GLU A 105 -10.86 12.62 -23.85
CA GLU A 105 -10.28 12.02 -25.05
C GLU A 105 -8.95 11.34 -24.73
N THR A 106 -8.09 11.98 -23.93
CA THR A 106 -6.76 11.43 -23.64
C THR A 106 -6.76 10.40 -22.53
N PHE A 107 -7.77 10.37 -21.64
CA PHE A 107 -7.90 9.37 -20.57
C PHE A 107 -9.40 9.02 -20.31
N PRO A 108 -10.03 8.27 -21.23
CA PRO A 108 -11.46 7.95 -21.14
C PRO A 108 -11.83 7.03 -19.95
N GLU A 109 -10.89 6.20 -19.47
CA GLU A 109 -11.14 5.23 -18.39
C GLU A 109 -11.16 5.86 -16.98
N LEU A 110 -10.80 7.15 -16.86
CA LEU A 110 -10.64 7.82 -15.56
C LEU A 110 -11.90 7.76 -14.69
N GLU A 111 -13.09 7.83 -15.29
CA GLU A 111 -14.35 7.72 -14.55
C GLU A 111 -14.57 6.33 -13.93
N GLU A 112 -14.25 5.26 -14.66
CA GLU A 112 -14.38 3.89 -14.14
C GLU A 112 -13.37 3.64 -13.02
N ILE A 113 -12.14 4.13 -13.17
CA ILE A 113 -11.09 4.06 -12.15
C ILE A 113 -11.55 4.81 -10.90
N ALA A 114 -12.09 6.03 -11.06
CA ALA A 114 -12.55 6.83 -9.94
C ALA A 114 -13.71 6.16 -9.19
N ALA A 115 -14.64 5.53 -9.91
CA ALA A 115 -15.72 4.75 -9.31
C ALA A 115 -15.16 3.54 -8.53
N ALA A 116 -14.23 2.78 -9.10
CA ALA A 116 -13.59 1.65 -8.43
C ALA A 116 -12.87 2.09 -7.14
N VAL A 117 -12.09 3.17 -7.19
CA VAL A 117 -11.40 3.75 -6.03
C VAL A 117 -12.38 4.13 -4.92
N LYS A 118 -13.48 4.82 -5.28
CA LYS A 118 -14.52 5.24 -4.34
C LYS A 118 -15.23 4.06 -3.68
N GLU A 119 -15.53 3.02 -4.47
CA GLU A 119 -16.18 1.79 -4.02
C GLU A 119 -15.20 0.79 -3.39
N ARG A 120 -13.92 1.17 -3.23
CA ARG A 120 -12.84 0.31 -2.70
C ARG A 120 -12.64 -0.99 -3.48
N ARG A 121 -13.00 -1.00 -4.77
CA ARG A 121 -12.69 -2.10 -5.70
C ARG A 121 -11.23 -1.96 -6.16
N PRO A 122 -10.40 -3.01 -6.05
CA PRO A 122 -9.01 -2.96 -6.49
C PRO A 122 -8.91 -2.64 -7.99
N VAL A 123 -8.06 -1.69 -8.34
CA VAL A 123 -7.70 -1.36 -9.73
C VAL A 123 -6.26 -0.83 -9.77
N ALA A 124 -5.51 -1.14 -10.82
CA ALA A 124 -4.20 -0.56 -11.10
C ALA A 124 -4.21 0.15 -12.45
N VAL A 125 -3.44 1.24 -12.56
CA VAL A 125 -3.19 1.96 -13.80
C VAL A 125 -1.72 1.80 -14.12
N ALA A 126 -1.41 1.14 -15.23
CA ALA A 126 -0.06 0.96 -15.72
C ALA A 126 0.17 1.89 -16.93
N THR A 127 1.12 2.80 -16.82
CA THR A 127 1.40 3.82 -17.84
C THR A 127 2.84 3.70 -18.33
N VAL A 128 3.07 3.70 -19.64
CA VAL A 128 4.42 3.83 -20.21
C VAL A 128 4.95 5.23 -19.92
N VAL A 129 6.01 5.31 -19.13
CA VAL A 129 6.59 6.61 -18.71
C VAL A 129 7.90 6.93 -19.42
N SER A 130 8.60 5.93 -19.94
CA SER A 130 9.77 6.12 -20.82
C SER A 130 10.07 4.84 -21.61
N GLY A 131 10.78 4.98 -22.74
CA GLY A 131 11.21 3.86 -23.58
C GLY A 131 10.59 3.84 -24.97
N PRO A 132 10.79 2.77 -25.76
CA PRO A 132 10.21 2.63 -27.09
C PRO A 132 8.69 2.48 -27.04
N GLY A 133 8.00 2.99 -28.05
CA GLY A 133 6.54 2.95 -28.13
C GLY A 133 5.90 4.29 -27.77
N GLN A 134 4.62 4.25 -27.38
CA GLN A 134 3.85 5.45 -27.08
C GLN A 134 3.92 5.78 -25.59
N VAL A 135 4.71 6.78 -25.23
CA VAL A 135 4.72 7.34 -23.87
C VAL A 135 3.33 7.90 -23.52
N GLY A 136 2.83 7.59 -22.33
CA GLY A 136 1.46 7.86 -21.89
C GLY A 136 0.43 6.82 -22.31
N ALA A 137 0.79 5.82 -23.12
CA ALA A 137 -0.07 4.66 -23.33
C ALA A 137 -0.33 3.96 -21.99
N ARG A 138 -1.57 3.53 -21.78
CA ARG A 138 -2.01 2.99 -20.50
C ARG A 138 -2.79 1.70 -20.62
N ARG A 139 -2.64 0.89 -19.58
CA ARG A 139 -3.33 -0.37 -19.36
C ARG A 139 -3.98 -0.31 -17.98
N ILE A 140 -5.28 -0.56 -17.91
CA ILE A 140 -6.04 -0.55 -16.67
C ILE A 140 -6.29 -1.99 -16.27
N VAL A 141 -5.90 -2.36 -15.05
CA VAL A 141 -5.82 -3.75 -14.61
C VAL A 141 -6.65 -3.94 -13.34
N TRP A 142 -7.61 -4.85 -13.40
CA TRP A 142 -8.40 -5.35 -12.26
C TRP A 142 -7.97 -6.79 -11.93
N PRO A 143 -8.43 -7.34 -10.79
CA PRO A 143 -8.13 -8.74 -10.45
C PRO A 143 -8.59 -9.75 -11.52
N ASP A 144 -9.71 -9.46 -12.20
CA ASP A 144 -10.41 -10.38 -13.12
C ASP A 144 -10.36 -9.97 -14.60
N ARG A 145 -9.99 -8.72 -14.91
CA ARG A 145 -9.98 -8.20 -16.29
C ARG A 145 -8.96 -7.09 -16.47
N SER A 146 -8.81 -6.63 -17.70
CA SER A 146 -7.94 -5.51 -18.05
C SER A 146 -8.43 -4.81 -19.34
N SER A 147 -8.21 -3.49 -19.44
CA SER A 147 -8.61 -2.64 -20.57
C SER A 147 -7.51 -1.67 -21.00
N GLY A 148 -7.64 -1.05 -22.18
CA GLY A 148 -6.56 -0.25 -22.80
C GLY A 148 -5.50 -1.13 -23.46
N GLY A 149 -4.40 -0.53 -23.92
CA GLY A 149 -3.31 -1.25 -24.58
C GLY A 149 -2.05 -0.41 -24.68
N LEU A 150 -0.90 -1.06 -24.58
CA LEU A 150 0.42 -0.45 -24.59
C LEU A 150 1.10 -0.54 -25.97
N GLY A 151 0.36 -1.02 -26.98
CA GLY A 151 0.79 -1.12 -28.38
C GLY A 151 1.36 -2.48 -28.78
N LEU A 152 1.64 -3.37 -27.83
CA LEU A 152 2.15 -4.72 -28.06
C LEU A 152 1.43 -5.72 -27.15
N GLU A 153 0.80 -6.74 -27.74
CA GLU A 153 0.03 -7.76 -26.99
C GLU A 153 0.89 -8.48 -25.94
N ARG A 154 2.14 -8.84 -26.28
CA ARG A 154 3.07 -9.45 -25.33
C ARG A 154 3.41 -8.55 -24.15
N LEU A 155 3.52 -7.23 -24.38
CA LEU A 155 3.75 -6.26 -23.31
C LEU A 155 2.49 -6.13 -22.45
N ASP A 156 1.31 -6.09 -23.05
CA ASP A 156 0.03 -6.04 -22.35
C ASP A 156 -0.12 -7.24 -21.40
N GLU A 157 0.16 -8.46 -21.87
CA GLU A 157 0.14 -9.67 -21.04
C GLU A 157 1.15 -9.61 -19.89
N ALA A 158 2.39 -9.19 -20.17
CA ALA A 158 3.43 -9.09 -19.15
C ALA A 158 3.08 -8.07 -18.06
N VAL A 159 2.57 -6.90 -18.47
CA VAL A 159 2.15 -5.84 -17.57
C VAL A 159 0.90 -6.22 -16.79
N ASP A 160 -0.06 -6.91 -17.40
CA ASP A 160 -1.27 -7.38 -16.72
C ASP A 160 -0.91 -8.31 -15.53
N ASP A 161 -0.02 -9.27 -15.72
CA ASP A 161 0.44 -10.18 -14.66
C ASP A 161 1.16 -9.43 -13.55
N ASP A 162 2.15 -8.61 -13.91
CA ASP A 162 3.00 -7.88 -12.96
C ASP A 162 2.16 -6.86 -12.17
N ALA A 163 1.23 -6.16 -12.84
CA ALA A 163 0.33 -5.20 -12.22
C ALA A 163 -0.69 -5.87 -11.30
N ARG A 164 -1.23 -7.06 -11.63
CA ARG A 164 -2.08 -7.83 -10.71
C ARG A 164 -1.32 -8.24 -9.45
N GLY A 165 -0.08 -8.69 -9.59
CA GLY A 165 0.78 -8.99 -8.44
C GLY A 165 1.01 -7.78 -7.54
N MET A 166 1.36 -6.63 -8.14
CA MET A 166 1.51 -5.36 -7.42
C MET A 166 0.20 -4.91 -6.76
N LEU A 167 -0.93 -5.02 -7.45
CA LEU A 167 -2.25 -4.64 -6.95
C LEU A 167 -2.67 -5.49 -5.74
N ALA A 168 -2.46 -6.81 -5.82
CA ALA A 168 -2.73 -7.73 -4.71
C ALA A 168 -1.91 -7.39 -3.46
N GLN A 169 -0.69 -6.89 -3.63
CA GLN A 169 0.19 -6.46 -2.54
C GLN A 169 0.00 -4.98 -2.15
N GLY A 170 -0.77 -4.20 -2.92
CA GLY A 170 -0.95 -2.77 -2.70
C GLY A 170 0.31 -1.94 -3.01
N LEU A 171 1.19 -2.44 -3.88
CA LEU A 171 2.44 -1.79 -4.27
C LEU A 171 2.25 -0.86 -5.46
N THR A 172 2.97 0.26 -5.46
CA THR A 172 3.05 1.23 -6.55
C THR A 172 4.52 1.46 -6.88
N GLY A 173 4.85 1.53 -8.17
CA GLY A 173 6.23 1.73 -8.61
C GLY A 173 6.45 1.38 -10.07
N ILE A 174 7.71 1.45 -10.52
CA ILE A 174 8.10 1.17 -11.90
C ILE A 174 8.37 -0.34 -12.09
N ARG A 175 8.03 -0.83 -13.29
CA ARG A 175 8.47 -2.11 -13.84
C ARG A 175 9.21 -1.86 -15.15
N HIS A 176 10.27 -2.64 -15.36
CA HIS A 176 11.15 -2.52 -16.51
C HIS A 176 10.98 -3.72 -17.44
N TYR A 177 10.93 -3.44 -18.73
CA TYR A 177 10.76 -4.41 -19.80
C TYR A 177 11.69 -4.13 -20.98
N GLY A 178 11.86 -5.12 -21.84
CA GLY A 178 12.50 -4.97 -23.15
C GLY A 178 11.56 -4.33 -24.16
N GLY A 179 12.13 -3.87 -25.28
CA GLY A 179 11.36 -3.23 -26.35
C GLY A 179 10.27 -4.10 -26.99
N GLN A 180 10.23 -5.41 -26.73
CA GLN A 180 9.18 -6.33 -27.19
C GLN A 180 8.36 -6.93 -26.03
N GLY A 181 8.41 -6.32 -24.83
CA GLY A 181 7.70 -6.79 -23.64
C GLY A 181 8.41 -7.92 -22.88
N GLU A 182 9.71 -8.13 -23.09
CA GLU A 182 10.50 -9.07 -22.31
C GLU A 182 10.68 -8.60 -20.87
N ARG A 183 10.52 -9.48 -19.88
CA ARG A 183 10.83 -9.14 -18.48
C ARG A 183 12.34 -9.08 -18.25
N ARG A 184 12.77 -8.26 -17.28
CA ARG A 184 14.17 -8.12 -16.79
C ARG A 184 15.15 -7.47 -17.78
N LEU A 185 14.64 -6.57 -18.63
CA LEU A 185 15.42 -5.63 -19.42
C LEU A 185 14.97 -4.21 -19.08
N ASP A 186 15.75 -3.20 -19.45
CA ASP A 186 15.55 -1.81 -19.01
C ASP A 186 15.23 -0.84 -20.16
N ASP A 187 14.77 -1.35 -21.31
CA ASP A 187 14.48 -0.53 -22.49
C ASP A 187 13.21 0.33 -22.31
N LEU A 188 12.22 -0.21 -21.58
CA LEU A 188 10.89 0.36 -21.36
C LEU A 188 10.59 0.43 -19.87
N ALA A 189 10.12 1.58 -19.40
CA ALA A 189 9.64 1.76 -18.03
C ALA A 189 8.12 1.96 -18.02
N VAL A 190 7.43 1.13 -17.25
CA VAL A 190 5.99 1.21 -17.01
C VAL A 190 5.75 1.51 -15.54
N PHE A 191 5.13 2.64 -15.24
CA PHE A 191 4.72 2.98 -13.88
C PHE A 191 3.36 2.34 -13.58
N VAL A 192 3.32 1.49 -12.55
CA VAL A 192 2.10 0.84 -12.08
C VAL A 192 1.63 1.53 -10.80
N GLN A 193 0.48 2.20 -10.86
CA GLN A 193 -0.18 2.81 -9.73
C GLN A 193 -1.35 1.95 -9.25
N SER A 194 -1.19 1.35 -8.07
CA SER A 194 -2.19 0.45 -7.48
C SER A 194 -3.13 1.17 -6.53
N PHE A 195 -4.42 1.02 -6.76
CA PHE A 195 -5.48 1.50 -5.89
C PHE A 195 -6.14 0.34 -5.12
N ALA A 196 -5.35 -0.38 -4.34
CA ALA A 196 -5.87 -1.44 -3.49
C ALA A 196 -6.66 -0.88 -2.28
N PRO A 197 -7.71 -1.55 -1.78
CA PRO A 197 -8.39 -1.16 -0.55
C PRO A 197 -7.43 -1.16 0.66
N PRO A 198 -7.78 -0.46 1.76
CA PRO A 198 -7.05 -0.56 3.01
C PRO A 198 -6.87 -2.03 3.43
N PRO A 199 -5.66 -2.44 3.84
CA PRO A 199 -5.45 -3.81 4.31
C PRO A 199 -6.25 -4.07 5.59
N ARG A 200 -6.61 -5.32 5.88
CA ARG A 200 -7.44 -5.66 7.05
C ARG A 200 -6.60 -6.00 8.26
N MET A 201 -7.01 -5.52 9.43
CA MET A 201 -6.48 -5.97 10.72
C MET A 201 -7.61 -6.59 11.53
N LEU A 202 -7.52 -7.90 11.77
CA LEU A 202 -8.50 -8.66 12.52
C LEU A 202 -7.97 -8.88 13.93
N VAL A 203 -8.60 -8.25 14.92
CA VAL A 203 -8.22 -8.30 16.33
C VAL A 203 -9.19 -9.20 17.08
N PHE A 204 -8.73 -10.38 17.50
CA PHE A 204 -9.53 -11.36 18.20
C PHE A 204 -9.27 -11.33 19.71
N GLY A 205 -10.31 -11.06 20.49
CA GLY A 205 -10.23 -10.87 21.94
C GLY A 205 -10.36 -9.41 22.32
N ALA A 206 -11.56 -9.01 22.76
CA ALA A 206 -11.93 -7.64 23.11
C ALA A 206 -11.49 -7.26 24.54
N ILE A 207 -10.20 -7.45 24.84
CA ILE A 207 -9.58 -7.02 26.10
C ILE A 207 -9.02 -5.60 25.99
N ASP A 208 -8.51 -5.05 27.09
CA ASP A 208 -8.04 -3.65 27.11
C ASP A 208 -6.87 -3.39 26.14
N PHE A 209 -6.01 -4.40 25.91
CA PHE A 209 -4.94 -4.33 24.90
C PHE A 209 -5.48 -4.16 23.47
N ALA A 210 -6.68 -4.67 23.17
CA ALA A 210 -7.25 -4.59 21.83
C ALA A 210 -7.57 -3.15 21.41
N ALA A 211 -7.87 -2.26 22.36
CA ALA A 211 -8.12 -0.85 22.03
C ALA A 211 -6.84 -0.15 21.55
N ALA A 212 -5.70 -0.41 22.22
CA ALA A 212 -4.41 0.13 21.80
C ALA A 212 -3.98 -0.43 20.44
N VAL A 213 -4.13 -1.75 20.23
CA VAL A 213 -3.84 -2.40 18.94
C VAL A 213 -4.74 -1.86 17.83
N ALA A 214 -6.04 -1.68 18.08
CA ALA A 214 -6.97 -1.13 17.11
C ALA A 214 -6.57 0.29 16.69
N ARG A 215 -6.25 1.15 17.65
CA ARG A 215 -5.80 2.53 17.38
C ARG A 215 -4.54 2.57 16.54
N VAL A 216 -3.54 1.76 16.89
CA VAL A 216 -2.29 1.66 16.12
C VAL A 216 -2.55 1.08 14.73
N GLY A 217 -3.45 0.10 14.59
CA GLY A 217 -3.89 -0.41 13.29
C GLY A 217 -4.51 0.67 12.40
N LYS A 218 -5.42 1.48 12.94
CA LYS A 218 -5.99 2.63 12.22
C LYS A 218 -4.95 3.65 11.82
N PHE A 219 -4.02 3.96 12.72
CA PHE A 219 -2.91 4.88 12.42
C PHE A 219 -2.05 4.38 11.25
N LEU A 220 -1.82 3.08 11.16
CA LEU A 220 -1.11 2.44 10.04
C LEU A 220 -1.96 2.25 8.77
N GLY A 221 -3.19 2.75 8.75
CA GLY A 221 -4.08 2.73 7.58
C GLY A 221 -4.83 1.41 7.37
N TYR A 222 -4.91 0.54 8.38
CA TYR A 222 -5.71 -0.68 8.29
C TYR A 222 -7.21 -0.41 8.46
N HIS A 223 -8.03 -1.27 7.85
CA HIS A 223 -9.41 -1.49 8.21
C HIS A 223 -9.47 -2.47 9.40
N VAL A 224 -9.84 -1.98 10.57
CA VAL A 224 -9.72 -2.73 11.83
C VAL A 224 -11.07 -3.32 12.23
N THR A 225 -11.13 -4.64 12.38
CA THR A 225 -12.27 -5.33 12.97
C THR A 225 -11.87 -5.94 14.31
N VAL A 226 -12.59 -5.62 15.38
CA VAL A 226 -12.45 -6.27 16.69
C VAL A 226 -13.54 -7.33 16.84
N CYS A 227 -13.16 -8.57 17.13
CA CYS A 227 -14.07 -9.70 17.29
C CYS A 227 -13.90 -10.38 18.65
N ASP A 228 -15.02 -10.63 19.35
CA ASP A 228 -15.06 -11.43 20.58
C ASP A 228 -16.41 -12.15 20.67
N ALA A 229 -16.44 -13.35 21.25
CA ALA A 229 -17.68 -14.10 21.44
C ALA A 229 -18.61 -13.47 22.48
N ARG A 230 -18.08 -12.59 23.33
CA ARG A 230 -18.79 -12.06 24.50
C ARG A 230 -19.30 -10.63 24.22
N PRO A 231 -20.63 -10.42 24.20
CA PRO A 231 -21.22 -9.12 23.85
C PRO A 231 -20.87 -7.99 24.83
N ILE A 232 -20.60 -8.33 26.10
CA ILE A 232 -20.21 -7.34 27.11
C ILE A 232 -18.83 -6.72 26.82
N PHE A 233 -17.95 -7.46 26.13
CA PHE A 233 -16.60 -7.00 25.81
C PHE A 233 -16.57 -6.28 24.46
N ALA A 234 -17.12 -6.89 23.40
CA ALA A 234 -17.12 -6.34 22.04
C ALA A 234 -18.24 -5.30 21.85
N THR A 235 -17.95 -4.05 22.25
CA THR A 235 -18.88 -2.92 22.06
C THR A 235 -18.19 -1.73 21.38
N ALA A 236 -18.93 -0.99 20.55
CA ALA A 236 -18.43 0.21 19.89
C ALA A 236 -17.89 1.26 20.89
N LYS A 237 -18.50 1.36 22.08
CA LYS A 237 -18.04 2.29 23.13
C LYS A 237 -16.62 1.96 23.62
N ARG A 238 -16.24 0.68 23.69
CA ARG A 238 -14.89 0.25 24.11
C ARG A 238 -13.86 0.35 22.99
N PHE A 239 -14.30 0.34 21.73
CA PHE A 239 -13.44 0.38 20.54
C PHE A 239 -13.91 1.46 19.55
N PRO A 240 -13.86 2.75 19.93
CA PRO A 240 -14.32 3.84 19.05
C PRO A 240 -13.45 4.01 17.79
N ASP A 241 -12.20 3.54 17.84
CA ASP A 241 -11.28 3.59 16.71
C ASP A 241 -11.49 2.44 15.71
N ALA A 242 -12.14 1.34 16.10
CA ALA A 242 -12.36 0.20 15.20
C ALA A 242 -13.39 0.53 14.11
N ASP A 243 -13.15 0.08 12.88
CA ASP A 243 -14.14 0.20 11.80
C ASP A 243 -15.34 -0.71 12.04
N GLU A 244 -15.09 -1.90 12.61
CA GLU A 244 -16.11 -2.87 12.95
C GLU A 244 -15.87 -3.48 14.34
N VAL A 245 -16.97 -3.72 15.06
CA VAL A 245 -16.96 -4.49 16.32
C VAL A 245 -17.98 -5.61 16.21
N VAL A 246 -17.51 -6.85 16.25
CA VAL A 246 -18.29 -8.05 15.94
C VAL A 246 -18.41 -8.96 17.15
N VAL A 247 -19.63 -9.33 17.50
CA VAL A 247 -19.91 -10.36 18.51
C VAL A 247 -20.11 -11.71 17.83
N LYS A 248 -19.06 -12.54 17.79
CA LYS A 248 -19.09 -13.87 17.17
C LYS A 248 -17.96 -14.73 17.72
N TRP A 249 -18.09 -16.05 17.60
CA TRP A 249 -16.96 -16.94 17.84
C TRP A 249 -15.81 -16.59 16.87
N PRO A 250 -14.56 -16.40 17.36
CA PRO A 250 -13.46 -15.95 16.53
C PRO A 250 -13.20 -16.77 15.26
N HIS A 251 -13.19 -18.10 15.38
CA HIS A 251 -12.97 -19.01 14.25
C HIS A 251 -14.11 -18.95 13.23
N ASP A 252 -15.37 -18.87 13.68
CA ASP A 252 -16.54 -18.73 12.80
C ASP A 252 -16.56 -17.39 12.08
N TYR A 253 -16.10 -16.31 12.72
CA TYR A 253 -15.95 -15.02 12.06
C TYR A 253 -14.86 -15.10 11.00
N LEU A 254 -13.68 -15.60 11.37
CA LEU A 254 -12.55 -15.70 10.45
C LEU A 254 -12.86 -16.54 9.21
N ALA A 255 -13.54 -17.68 9.38
CA ALA A 255 -13.96 -18.54 8.27
C ALA A 255 -15.01 -17.89 7.34
N SER A 256 -15.70 -16.83 7.79
CA SER A 256 -16.74 -16.14 7.03
C SER A 256 -16.26 -14.90 6.27
N VAL A 257 -14.98 -14.55 6.39
CA VAL A 257 -14.42 -13.34 5.79
C VAL A 257 -13.26 -13.67 4.86
N GLU A 258 -13.09 -12.86 3.81
CA GLU A 258 -11.94 -12.98 2.93
C GLU A 258 -10.64 -12.58 3.63
N VAL A 259 -9.60 -13.39 3.48
CA VAL A 259 -8.27 -13.17 4.07
C VAL A 259 -7.24 -13.23 2.95
N ASP A 260 -6.61 -12.10 2.67
CA ASP A 260 -5.54 -11.93 1.69
C ASP A 260 -4.16 -11.83 2.36
N GLU A 261 -3.10 -11.74 1.55
CA GLU A 261 -1.70 -11.62 1.99
C GLU A 261 -1.42 -10.35 2.79
N ARG A 262 -2.29 -9.33 2.68
CA ARG A 262 -2.13 -8.06 3.39
C ARG A 262 -2.88 -8.05 4.72
N THR A 263 -3.72 -9.05 4.96
CA THR A 263 -4.49 -9.19 6.18
C THR A 263 -3.58 -9.59 7.33
N VAL A 264 -3.73 -8.89 8.46
CA VAL A 264 -3.01 -9.16 9.70
C VAL A 264 -3.99 -9.65 10.76
N ILE A 265 -3.64 -10.75 11.43
CA ILE A 265 -4.48 -11.38 12.45
C ILE A 265 -3.76 -11.26 13.79
N CYS A 266 -4.41 -10.62 14.76
CA CYS A 266 -3.92 -10.45 16.12
C CYS A 266 -4.80 -11.23 17.10
N VAL A 267 -4.28 -12.31 17.67
CA VAL A 267 -4.95 -13.14 18.67
C VAL A 267 -4.57 -12.64 20.06
N LEU A 268 -5.46 -11.90 20.70
CA LEU A 268 -5.28 -11.26 22.00
C LEU A 268 -6.01 -12.01 23.13
N THR A 269 -6.43 -13.24 22.87
CA THR A 269 -6.95 -14.17 23.87
C THR A 269 -5.98 -15.34 24.06
N HIS A 270 -5.98 -15.91 25.26
CA HIS A 270 -5.22 -17.11 25.61
C HIS A 270 -6.12 -18.16 26.29
N ASP A 271 -7.44 -17.98 26.21
CA ASP A 271 -8.38 -19.01 26.64
C ASP A 271 -8.44 -20.09 25.55
N PRO A 272 -8.04 -21.34 25.86
CA PRO A 272 -7.99 -22.44 24.89
C PRO A 272 -9.32 -22.74 24.21
N LYS A 273 -10.46 -22.31 24.78
CA LYS A 273 -11.77 -22.42 24.12
C LYS A 273 -11.88 -21.54 22.87
N PHE A 274 -11.07 -20.49 22.78
CA PHE A 274 -11.12 -19.51 21.69
C PHE A 274 -9.85 -19.50 20.85
N ASP A 275 -8.66 -19.50 21.46
CA ASP A 275 -7.41 -19.27 20.71
C ASP A 275 -6.98 -20.48 19.87
N VAL A 276 -7.10 -21.71 20.38
CA VAL A 276 -6.81 -22.95 19.64
C VAL A 276 -7.65 -23.09 18.35
N PRO A 277 -9.00 -23.10 18.39
CA PRO A 277 -9.79 -23.24 17.16
C PRO A 277 -9.63 -22.05 16.21
N LEU A 278 -9.34 -20.86 16.73
CA LEU A 278 -9.03 -19.70 15.89
C LEU A 278 -7.71 -19.88 15.14
N LEU A 279 -6.66 -20.33 15.82
CA LEU A 279 -5.33 -20.49 15.23
C LEU A 279 -5.27 -21.65 14.25
N GLU A 280 -6.08 -22.70 14.43
CA GLU A 280 -6.30 -23.76 13.44
C GLU A 280 -6.79 -23.23 12.09
N VAL A 281 -7.68 -22.23 12.13
CA VAL A 281 -8.16 -21.55 10.92
C VAL A 281 -7.11 -20.57 10.43
N ALA A 282 -6.63 -19.68 11.30
CA ALA A 282 -5.76 -18.56 10.94
C ALA A 282 -4.46 -19.01 10.26
N LEU A 283 -3.80 -20.05 10.80
CA LEU A 283 -2.51 -20.54 10.28
C LEU A 283 -2.65 -21.31 8.97
N ARG A 284 -3.87 -21.52 8.47
CA ARG A 284 -4.18 -22.10 7.15
C ARG A 284 -4.69 -21.06 6.15
N THR A 285 -4.92 -19.82 6.58
CA THR A 285 -5.30 -18.72 5.67
C THR A 285 -4.10 -18.17 4.91
N ARG A 286 -4.34 -17.24 3.97
CA ARG A 286 -3.30 -16.49 3.26
C ARG A 286 -2.78 -15.26 4.03
N ALA A 287 -3.21 -15.04 5.28
CA ALA A 287 -2.80 -13.88 6.07
C ALA A 287 -1.27 -13.71 6.08
N GLY A 288 -0.81 -12.49 5.78
CA GLY A 288 0.61 -12.14 5.82
C GLY A 288 1.18 -12.06 7.23
N TYR A 289 0.32 -12.01 8.25
CA TYR A 289 0.72 -12.02 9.65
C TYR A 289 -0.31 -12.71 10.52
N VAL A 290 0.14 -13.64 11.37
CA VAL A 290 -0.66 -14.26 12.44
C VAL A 290 0.13 -14.14 13.74
N GLY A 291 -0.28 -13.20 14.58
CA GLY A 291 0.35 -12.94 15.87
C GLY A 291 -0.52 -13.40 17.04
N ALA A 292 0.10 -13.96 18.08
CA ALA A 292 -0.62 -14.38 19.28
C ALA A 292 0.04 -13.85 20.56
N MET A 293 -0.73 -13.08 21.32
CA MET A 293 -0.30 -12.50 22.58
C MET A 293 -0.11 -13.58 23.65
N GLY A 294 0.88 -13.40 24.52
CA GLY A 294 1.11 -14.29 25.66
C GLY A 294 2.52 -14.15 26.22
N SER A 295 2.69 -14.54 27.49
CA SER A 295 4.03 -14.74 28.05
C SER A 295 4.75 -15.90 27.34
N ARG A 296 6.08 -16.05 27.52
CA ARG A 296 6.82 -17.22 26.99
C ARG A 296 6.19 -18.55 27.45
N ARG A 297 5.81 -18.64 28.73
CA ARG A 297 5.07 -19.79 29.26
C ARG A 297 3.73 -20.03 28.55
N THR A 298 2.98 -18.96 28.26
CA THR A 298 1.71 -19.06 27.51
C THR A 298 1.94 -19.51 26.08
N HIS A 299 3.01 -19.02 25.44
CA HIS A 299 3.43 -19.46 24.12
C HIS A 299 3.75 -20.96 24.11
N ASP A 300 4.57 -21.44 25.05
CA ASP A 300 4.96 -22.85 25.12
C ASP A 300 3.74 -23.77 25.29
N ASP A 301 2.85 -23.44 26.22
CA ASP A 301 1.59 -24.17 26.47
C ASP A 301 0.66 -24.14 25.24
N ARG A 302 0.56 -23.00 24.56
CA ARG A 302 -0.20 -22.87 23.30
C ARG A 302 0.35 -23.77 22.21
N LEU A 303 1.67 -23.81 22.01
CA LEU A 303 2.28 -24.67 20.98
C LEU A 303 2.00 -26.16 21.24
N VAL A 304 2.01 -26.60 22.49
CA VAL A 304 1.63 -27.99 22.84
C VAL A 304 0.21 -28.27 22.37
N ARG A 305 -0.76 -27.41 22.73
CA ARG A 305 -2.17 -27.60 22.36
C ARG A 305 -2.42 -27.56 20.85
N LEU A 306 -1.72 -26.68 20.12
CA LEU A 306 -1.86 -26.60 18.66
C LEU A 306 -1.29 -27.83 17.97
N ARG A 307 -0.19 -28.41 18.48
CA ARG A 307 0.31 -29.69 17.99
C ARG A 307 -0.66 -30.83 18.28
N GLU A 308 -1.22 -30.87 19.48
CA GLU A 308 -2.24 -31.84 19.87
C GLU A 308 -3.51 -31.72 19.00
N SER A 309 -3.83 -30.52 18.52
CA SER A 309 -4.94 -30.29 17.59
C SER A 309 -4.60 -30.52 16.11
N GLY A 310 -3.36 -30.94 15.82
CA GLY A 310 -2.94 -31.43 14.51
C GLY A 310 -2.32 -30.37 13.59
N LEU A 311 -1.87 -29.23 14.10
CA LEU A 311 -1.05 -28.31 13.30
C LEU A 311 0.35 -28.87 13.08
N THR A 312 0.84 -28.69 11.85
CA THR A 312 2.20 -29.05 11.42
C THR A 312 3.22 -28.00 11.85
N GLU A 313 4.51 -28.36 11.91
CA GLU A 313 5.56 -27.38 12.22
C GLU A 313 5.65 -26.26 11.16
N ASP A 314 5.34 -26.55 9.90
CA ASP A 314 5.31 -25.53 8.83
C ASP A 314 4.18 -24.51 9.05
N GLU A 315 2.99 -24.96 9.48
CA GLU A 315 1.89 -24.06 9.88
C GLU A 315 2.27 -23.26 11.13
N LEU A 316 2.89 -23.89 12.12
CA LEU A 316 3.33 -23.24 13.36
C LEU A 316 4.46 -22.23 13.15
N ALA A 317 5.35 -22.44 12.17
CA ALA A 317 6.43 -21.53 11.83
C ALA A 317 5.92 -20.14 11.37
N ARG A 318 4.67 -20.05 10.92
CA ARG A 318 4.00 -18.78 10.57
C ARG A 318 3.56 -17.97 11.79
N LEU A 319 3.46 -18.59 12.97
CA LEU A 319 2.93 -17.96 14.17
C LEU A 319 3.97 -17.00 14.80
N ARG A 320 3.59 -15.73 14.96
CA ARG A 320 4.36 -14.72 15.72
C ARG A 320 3.90 -14.71 17.17
N SER A 321 4.58 -15.48 18.01
CA SER A 321 4.20 -15.71 19.41
C SER A 321 5.48 -15.91 20.24
N PRO A 322 5.70 -15.18 21.34
CA PRO A 322 4.97 -13.99 21.77
C PRO A 322 4.90 -12.91 20.67
N ILE A 323 3.77 -12.22 20.57
CA ILE A 323 3.51 -11.21 19.55
C ILE A 323 4.37 -9.95 19.74
N GLY A 324 4.82 -9.33 18.63
CA GLY A 324 5.53 -8.06 18.63
C GLY A 324 7.04 -8.17 18.84
N LEU A 325 7.75 -7.09 18.55
CA LEU A 325 9.20 -7.01 18.78
C LEU A 325 9.56 -6.92 20.26
N ASP A 326 10.74 -7.42 20.61
CA ASP A 326 11.29 -7.29 21.97
C ASP A 326 11.79 -5.86 22.21
N LEU A 327 10.86 -4.97 22.58
CA LEU A 327 11.14 -3.58 22.98
C LEU A 327 11.17 -3.40 24.50
N GLY A 328 11.03 -4.49 25.27
CA GLY A 328 10.83 -4.41 26.72
C GLY A 328 9.49 -3.79 27.14
N ALA A 329 8.48 -3.85 26.27
CA ALA A 329 7.14 -3.27 26.46
C ALA A 329 6.43 -3.79 27.73
N ARG A 330 5.71 -2.91 28.42
CA ARG A 330 5.00 -3.20 29.67
C ARG A 330 3.56 -2.73 29.67
N THR A 331 3.26 -1.62 29.00
CA THR A 331 1.89 -1.09 28.89
C THR A 331 1.18 -1.65 27.65
N PRO A 332 -0.17 -1.57 27.60
CA PRO A 332 -0.92 -1.87 26.39
C PRO A 332 -0.46 -1.07 25.16
N GLU A 333 -0.15 0.22 25.34
CA GLU A 333 0.32 1.11 24.28
C GLU A 333 1.72 0.72 23.78
N GLU A 334 2.66 0.44 24.69
CA GLU A 334 4.01 -0.04 24.34
C GLU A 334 3.94 -1.39 23.63
N THR A 335 3.03 -2.27 24.07
CA THR A 335 2.79 -3.57 23.43
C THR A 335 2.23 -3.36 22.02
N ALA A 336 1.25 -2.46 21.84
CA ALA A 336 0.72 -2.13 20.52
C ALA A 336 1.80 -1.56 19.58
N VAL A 337 2.72 -0.72 20.10
CA VAL A 337 3.87 -0.23 19.34
C VAL A 337 4.80 -1.37 18.94
N SER A 338 5.07 -2.33 19.84
CA SER A 338 5.89 -3.51 19.50
C SER A 338 5.29 -4.38 18.39
N ILE A 339 3.96 -4.55 18.40
CA ILE A 339 3.22 -5.26 17.35
C ILE A 339 3.31 -4.49 16.03
N ALA A 340 3.01 -3.19 16.03
CA ALA A 340 3.15 -2.36 14.83
C ALA A 340 4.57 -2.38 14.25
N ALA A 341 5.58 -2.32 15.11
CA ALA A 341 6.97 -2.37 14.68
C ALA A 341 7.28 -3.71 14.01
N GLU A 342 6.80 -4.84 14.55
CA GLU A 342 6.94 -6.17 13.91
C GLU A 342 6.21 -6.23 12.55
N LEU A 343 4.99 -5.68 12.46
CA LEU A 343 4.23 -5.62 11.20
C LEU A 343 4.98 -4.85 10.10
N ILE A 344 5.52 -3.67 10.45
CA ILE A 344 6.31 -2.84 9.54
C ILE A 344 7.61 -3.56 9.18
N GLN A 345 8.30 -4.15 10.16
CA GLN A 345 9.55 -4.88 9.95
C GLN A 345 9.37 -6.00 8.92
N LEU A 346 8.35 -6.85 9.10
CA LEU A 346 8.08 -7.97 8.22
C LEU A 346 7.65 -7.53 6.81
N ARG A 347 6.90 -6.43 6.70
CA ARG A 347 6.47 -5.90 5.39
C ARG A 347 7.64 -5.40 4.55
N TRP A 348 8.64 -4.77 5.17
CA TRP A 348 9.71 -4.08 4.46
C TRP A 348 11.09 -4.73 4.62
N GLY A 349 11.16 -5.94 5.22
CA GLY A 349 12.41 -6.65 5.46
C GLY A 349 13.38 -5.92 6.40
N GLY A 350 12.86 -5.12 7.33
CA GLY A 350 13.69 -4.33 8.26
C GLY A 350 14.41 -5.20 9.29
N SER A 351 15.54 -4.73 9.83
CA SER A 351 16.27 -5.45 10.88
C SER A 351 15.69 -5.26 12.28
N GLY A 352 14.97 -4.16 12.52
CA GLY A 352 14.52 -3.76 13.86
C GLY A 352 15.62 -3.13 14.74
N ALA A 353 16.85 -3.00 14.23
CA ALA A 353 17.95 -2.35 14.93
C ALA A 353 17.86 -0.82 14.87
N PRO A 354 18.47 -0.08 15.82
CA PRO A 354 18.56 1.38 15.73
C PRO A 354 19.25 1.82 14.44
N LEU A 355 18.65 2.78 13.71
CA LEU A 355 19.20 3.29 12.45
C LEU A 355 20.63 3.86 12.61
N SER A 356 20.97 4.42 13.78
CA SER A 356 22.31 4.92 14.10
C SER A 356 23.40 3.84 14.09
N ALA A 357 23.02 2.56 14.20
CA ALA A 357 23.93 1.42 14.11
C ALA A 357 23.95 0.79 12.70
N THR A 358 23.10 1.25 11.79
CA THR A 358 23.02 0.74 10.41
C THR A 358 23.77 1.65 9.44
N ARG A 359 24.10 1.14 8.24
CA ARG A 359 24.71 1.88 7.14
C ARG A 359 23.91 1.62 5.85
N GLY A 360 24.00 2.54 4.90
CA GLY A 360 23.31 2.43 3.60
C GLY A 360 21.95 3.14 3.59
N ARG A 361 21.07 2.74 2.66
CA ARG A 361 19.74 3.33 2.51
C ARG A 361 18.82 2.92 3.67
N ILE A 362 18.02 3.87 4.17
CA ILE A 362 17.03 3.65 5.24
C ILE A 362 15.84 2.83 4.73
N HIS A 363 15.40 3.10 3.50
CA HIS A 363 14.28 2.41 2.89
C HIS A 363 14.82 1.31 1.98
N HIS A 364 14.52 0.06 2.32
CA HIS A 364 14.82 -1.11 1.51
C HIS A 364 13.73 -1.30 0.44
N GLU A 365 14.09 -1.84 -0.72
CA GLU A 365 13.08 -2.31 -1.68
C GLU A 365 12.29 -3.45 -1.03
N GLY A 366 10.96 -3.36 -1.05
CA GLY A 366 10.09 -4.36 -0.41
C GLY A 366 10.37 -5.77 -0.96
N SER A 367 10.32 -6.77 -0.08
CA SER A 367 10.59 -8.18 -0.39
C SER A 367 9.49 -8.85 -1.19
#